data_AF-A0A259IBB0-F1
#
_entry.id   AF-A0A259IBB0-F1
#
_cell.length_a   1.000
_cell.length_b   1.000
_cell.length_c   1.000
_cell.angle_alpha   90.00
_cell.angle_beta   90.00
_cell.angle_gamma   90.00
#
_symmetry.space_group_name_H-M   'P 1'
#
loop_
_entity.id
_entity.type
_entity.pdbx_description
1 polymer ?
#
loop_
_entity_poly.entity_id
_entity_poly.type
_entity_poly.pdbx_seq_one_letter_code
_entity_poly.pdbx_strand_id
1 'polypeptide(L)'
;NEEKFKSDIEAIQEYIRSGDAYQINHTFRITGEAYGDPLALYARLRNRQPGRFGAFIKSDSNYVLSQSPELFIQKQGNTLKAMPMKGTASALSDSAEHLSADAKNQAENVMIVDLLRNDLSRLALPGTVSVPQLFEVARYGDVLQMTSTVQAQVKPGIELRDIMNAAFPCGSVTGAPKKRSMEIIQELECQDRGYYCGALGWIDPDGDFAFSVPIRTLEIDRNPKTLASPFTLGIGAGITIDSEAKQEWEECEIKAAFLSKMPSEIGLFETILVHQGKPQHLQLHLKRLADSALALVIPCNVSNILKSIEDVCANCSNDADYRLRVDLNSVGNLSCQATPIQSLQGPVKIFWASDILPDPSKATLHSGNILLRHKVNSRNIYDQAWKLAEDLGGLATGITSRVQIYSQSIVSIIDTVCANIFNGFEDVTHVAGYT
;
A
#
# COMPACT_ATOMS: atom_id res chain seq x y z
N ASN A 1 8.57 12.44 -5.98
CA ASN A 1 8.61 13.58 -6.91
C ASN A 1 9.58 13.19 -8.00
N GLU A 2 9.07 12.93 -9.21
CA GLU A 2 9.84 12.42 -10.36
C GLU A 2 11.01 13.34 -10.74
N GLU A 3 10.80 14.66 -10.67
CA GLU A 3 11.85 15.65 -10.98
C GLU A 3 13.05 15.55 -10.03
N LYS A 4 12.80 15.32 -8.73
CA LYS A 4 13.88 15.11 -7.77
C LYS A 4 14.64 13.82 -8.08
N PHE A 5 13.93 12.74 -8.36
CA PHE A 5 14.55 11.45 -8.70
C PHE A 5 15.43 11.56 -9.96
N LYS A 6 14.97 12.30 -10.97
CA LYS A 6 15.75 12.62 -12.16
C LYS A 6 17.03 13.39 -11.82
N SER A 7 16.92 14.46 -11.03
CA SER A 7 18.09 15.24 -10.60
C SER A 7 19.08 14.40 -9.79
N ASP A 8 18.60 13.49 -8.94
CA ASP A 8 19.44 12.61 -8.14
C ASP A 8 20.18 11.59 -9.03
N ILE A 9 19.54 11.09 -10.11
CA ILE A 9 20.20 10.23 -11.11
C ILE A 9 21.32 10.97 -11.85
N GLU A 10 21.08 12.21 -12.27
CA GLU A 10 22.10 13.02 -12.94
C GLU A 10 23.33 13.23 -12.04
N ALA A 11 23.12 13.47 -10.74
CA ALA A 11 24.18 13.58 -9.75
C ALA A 11 24.93 12.25 -9.56
N ILE A 12 24.21 11.12 -9.45
CA ILE A 12 24.82 9.78 -9.35
C ILE A 12 25.72 9.48 -10.55
N GLN A 13 25.26 9.80 -11.76
CA GLN A 13 26.05 9.60 -12.97
C GLN A 13 27.33 10.43 -12.96
N GLU A 14 27.33 11.60 -12.33
CA GLU A 14 28.55 12.40 -12.19
C GLU A 14 29.57 11.77 -11.24
N TYR A 15 29.13 11.18 -10.12
CA TYR A 15 29.98 10.35 -9.28
C TYR A 15 30.56 9.16 -10.06
N ILE A 16 29.76 8.51 -10.90
CA ILE A 16 30.22 7.39 -11.72
C ILE A 16 31.24 7.85 -12.76
N ARG A 17 31.02 8.98 -13.46
CA ARG A 17 31.99 9.58 -14.39
C ARG A 17 33.31 9.95 -13.70
N SER A 18 33.23 10.39 -12.46
CA SER A 18 34.39 10.71 -11.62
C SER A 18 35.15 9.48 -11.10
N GLY A 19 34.60 8.27 -11.32
CA GLY A 19 35.19 7.01 -10.89
C GLY A 19 34.95 6.66 -9.42
N ASP A 20 34.01 7.34 -8.74
CA ASP A 20 33.68 7.07 -7.33
C ASP A 20 32.93 5.75 -7.15
N ALA A 21 32.10 5.37 -8.13
CA ALA A 21 31.29 4.16 -8.10
C ALA A 21 31.02 3.63 -9.52
N TYR A 22 30.65 2.36 -9.61
CA TYR A 22 30.15 1.71 -10.84
C TYR A 22 28.63 1.69 -10.89
N GLN A 23 27.99 1.51 -9.73
CA GLN A 23 26.54 1.48 -9.56
C GLN A 23 26.18 2.01 -8.17
N ILE A 24 25.04 2.71 -8.08
CA ILE A 24 24.45 3.14 -6.81
C ILE A 24 22.96 2.75 -6.80
N ASN A 25 22.52 2.03 -5.77
CA ASN A 25 21.10 1.79 -5.54
C ASN A 25 20.49 3.01 -4.86
N HIS A 26 19.77 3.82 -5.62
CA HIS A 26 19.12 5.04 -5.15
C HIS A 26 17.64 4.78 -4.86
N THR A 27 17.16 5.30 -3.74
CA THR A 27 15.85 4.95 -3.20
C THR A 27 15.07 6.19 -2.73
N PHE A 28 13.76 6.04 -2.67
CA PHE A 28 12.84 7.02 -2.10
C PHE A 28 11.73 6.30 -1.31
N ARG A 29 11.00 7.08 -0.51
CA ARG A 29 9.90 6.58 0.31
C ARG A 29 8.55 6.94 -0.28
N ILE A 30 7.67 5.95 -0.35
CA ILE A 30 6.24 6.12 -0.52
C ILE A 30 5.63 6.08 0.87
N THR A 31 4.79 7.06 1.18
CA THR A 31 4.06 7.13 2.45
C THR A 31 2.56 7.20 2.19
N GLY A 32 1.77 6.78 3.16
CA GLY A 32 0.31 6.86 3.10
C GLY A 32 -0.33 6.36 4.39
N GLU A 33 -1.64 6.15 4.35
CA GLU A 33 -2.41 5.65 5.48
C GLU A 33 -3.04 4.30 5.12
N ALA A 34 -2.82 3.31 5.98
CA ALA A 34 -3.48 2.01 5.88
C ALA A 34 -4.81 2.02 6.67
N TYR A 35 -5.70 1.11 6.31
CA TYR A 35 -6.95 0.88 7.05
C TYR A 35 -7.21 -0.61 7.21
N GLY A 36 -8.06 -0.94 8.18
CA GLY A 36 -8.42 -2.33 8.48
C GLY A 36 -7.35 -3.04 9.32
N ASP A 37 -7.30 -4.37 9.18
CA ASP A 37 -6.36 -5.22 9.89
C ASP A 37 -5.04 -5.36 9.10
N PRO A 38 -3.86 -5.02 9.66
CA PRO A 38 -2.56 -5.24 9.03
C PRO A 38 -2.33 -6.68 8.56
N LEU A 39 -2.87 -7.69 9.26
CA LEU A 39 -2.72 -9.09 8.85
C LEU A 39 -3.54 -9.38 7.58
N ALA A 40 -4.75 -8.83 7.48
CA ALA A 40 -5.56 -8.93 6.26
C ALA A 40 -4.88 -8.22 5.08
N LEU A 41 -4.32 -7.03 5.32
CA LEU A 41 -3.50 -6.33 4.33
C LEU A 41 -2.32 -7.21 3.88
N TYR A 42 -1.57 -7.81 4.80
CA TYR A 42 -0.46 -8.70 4.46
C TYR A 42 -0.89 -9.89 3.60
N ALA A 43 -2.01 -10.54 3.94
CA ALA A 43 -2.55 -11.65 3.15
C ALA A 43 -2.87 -11.23 1.70
N ARG A 44 -3.44 -10.04 1.50
CA ARG A 44 -3.74 -9.49 0.17
C ARG A 44 -2.46 -9.20 -0.62
N LEU A 45 -1.46 -8.61 0.04
CA LEU A 45 -0.15 -8.37 -0.57
C LEU A 45 0.54 -9.67 -0.96
N ARG A 46 0.47 -10.73 -0.12
CA ARG A 46 1.00 -12.06 -0.43
C ARG A 46 0.36 -12.66 -1.68
N ASN A 47 -0.96 -12.54 -1.82
CA ASN A 47 -1.69 -13.07 -2.96
C ASN A 47 -1.33 -12.35 -4.27
N ARG A 48 -1.09 -11.04 -4.22
CA ARG A 48 -0.71 -10.25 -5.40
C ARG A 48 0.74 -10.48 -5.84
N GLN A 49 1.66 -10.59 -4.89
CA GLN A 49 3.07 -10.76 -5.20
C GLN A 49 3.73 -11.71 -4.19
N PRO A 50 3.74 -13.03 -4.47
CA PRO A 50 4.30 -14.00 -3.55
C PRO A 50 5.83 -13.86 -3.50
N GLY A 51 6.36 -13.27 -2.42
CA GLY A 51 7.81 -13.25 -2.13
C GLY A 51 8.30 -14.56 -1.52
N ARG A 52 9.52 -14.99 -1.87
CA ARG A 52 10.12 -16.22 -1.31
C ARG A 52 10.39 -16.12 0.19
N PHE A 53 10.76 -14.93 0.67
CA PHE A 53 11.13 -14.67 2.06
C PHE A 53 10.16 -13.68 2.70
N GLY A 54 8.87 -14.05 2.72
CA GLY A 54 7.82 -13.24 3.32
C GLY A 54 7.87 -13.29 4.85
N ALA A 55 7.56 -12.16 5.50
CA ALA A 55 7.46 -12.07 6.95
C ALA A 55 6.34 -11.11 7.38
N PHE A 56 5.62 -11.48 8.43
CA PHE A 56 4.72 -10.60 9.17
C PHE A 56 5.22 -10.50 10.60
N ILE A 57 5.68 -9.33 11.00
CA ILE A 57 6.18 -9.09 12.36
C ILE A 57 5.33 -8.02 12.99
N LYS A 58 4.78 -8.33 14.16
CA LYS A 58 4.07 -7.39 15.01
C LYS A 58 4.89 -7.16 16.28
N SER A 59 5.23 -5.90 16.54
CA SER A 59 5.84 -5.45 17.78
C SER A 59 5.04 -4.26 18.30
N ASP A 60 4.16 -4.50 19.28
CA ASP A 60 3.23 -3.51 19.82
C ASP A 60 2.36 -2.84 18.74
N SER A 61 2.57 -1.54 18.50
CA SER A 61 1.91 -0.74 17.46
C SER A 61 2.61 -0.83 16.10
N ASN A 62 3.82 -1.39 16.03
CA ASN A 62 4.61 -1.47 14.80
C ASN A 62 4.38 -2.80 14.08
N TYR A 63 4.21 -2.72 12.77
CA TYR A 63 4.05 -3.87 11.90
C TYR A 63 5.02 -3.80 10.73
N VAL A 64 5.68 -4.92 10.44
CA VAL A 64 6.53 -5.10 9.26
C VAL A 64 5.91 -6.19 8.40
N LEU A 65 5.52 -5.82 7.19
CA LEU A 65 4.84 -6.65 6.21
C LEU A 65 5.79 -6.85 5.02
N SER A 66 6.67 -7.84 5.10
CA SER A 66 7.72 -8.07 4.10
C SER A 66 7.30 -9.08 3.04
N GLN A 67 7.51 -8.70 1.77
CA GLN A 67 7.39 -9.59 0.60
C GLN A 67 8.74 -9.82 -0.06
N SER A 68 9.80 -9.96 0.75
CA SER A 68 11.15 -10.00 0.21
C SER A 68 11.33 -11.16 -0.78
N PRO A 69 11.81 -10.88 -2.00
CA PRO A 69 12.22 -11.89 -2.96
C PRO A 69 13.68 -12.35 -2.78
N GLU A 70 14.49 -11.64 -1.97
CA GLU A 70 15.95 -11.79 -1.95
C GLU A 70 16.47 -12.34 -0.61
N LEU A 71 17.29 -13.38 -0.67
CA LEU A 71 18.03 -13.87 0.49
C LEU A 71 19.32 -13.07 0.65
N PHE A 72 19.42 -12.31 1.73
CA PHE A 72 20.66 -11.63 2.08
C PHE A 72 21.74 -12.66 2.40
N ILE A 73 21.52 -13.45 3.46
CA ILE A 73 22.48 -14.46 3.90
C ILE A 73 21.79 -15.50 4.78
N GLN A 74 22.19 -16.75 4.62
CA GLN A 74 21.75 -17.89 5.43
C GLN A 74 22.96 -18.69 5.86
N LYS A 75 22.95 -19.15 7.11
CA LYS A 75 23.89 -20.14 7.64
C LYS A 75 23.14 -21.42 7.98
N GLN A 76 23.62 -22.54 7.43
CA GLN A 76 23.20 -23.90 7.81
C GLN A 76 24.44 -24.74 8.12
N GLY A 77 24.61 -25.11 9.39
CA GLY A 77 25.86 -25.67 9.88
C GLY A 77 27.03 -24.75 9.58
N ASN A 78 27.98 -25.21 8.76
CA ASN A 78 29.15 -24.43 8.33
C ASN A 78 29.00 -23.78 6.95
N THR A 79 27.83 -23.88 6.31
CA THR A 79 27.62 -23.33 4.96
C THR A 79 26.95 -21.98 5.03
N LEU A 80 27.58 -20.94 4.47
CA LEU A 80 26.93 -19.69 4.14
C LEU A 80 26.39 -19.71 2.73
N LYS A 81 25.21 -19.13 2.55
CA LYS A 81 24.52 -18.99 1.27
C LYS A 81 23.93 -17.60 1.14
N ALA A 82 24.11 -16.97 -0.01
CA ALA A 82 23.43 -15.74 -0.41
C ALA A 82 22.76 -15.97 -1.78
N MET A 83 21.63 -15.31 -2.03
CA MET A 83 20.93 -15.43 -3.31
C MET A 83 20.58 -14.05 -3.87
N PRO A 84 21.52 -13.36 -4.53
CA PRO A 84 21.22 -12.11 -5.20
C PRO A 84 20.19 -12.32 -6.29
N MET A 85 19.36 -11.30 -6.50
CA MET A 85 18.41 -11.25 -7.61
C MET A 85 18.65 -10.02 -8.48
N LYS A 86 18.61 -10.22 -9.79
CA LYS A 86 18.64 -9.17 -10.82
C LYS A 86 17.98 -9.74 -12.07
N GLY A 87 17.14 -8.95 -12.73
CA GLY A 87 16.25 -9.42 -13.78
C GLY A 87 14.88 -9.79 -13.25
N THR A 88 13.87 -9.06 -13.72
CA THR A 88 12.45 -9.31 -13.43
C THR A 88 11.67 -9.10 -14.73
N ALA A 89 10.89 -10.10 -15.13
CA ALA A 89 10.04 -10.01 -16.31
C ALA A 89 8.63 -10.49 -15.98
N SER A 90 7.66 -10.11 -16.83
CA SER A 90 6.30 -10.64 -16.75
C SER A 90 6.28 -12.08 -17.25
N ALA A 91 5.79 -13.01 -16.43
CA ALA A 91 5.62 -14.41 -16.81
C ALA A 91 4.50 -14.63 -17.84
N LEU A 92 3.71 -13.59 -18.13
CA LEU A 92 2.64 -13.63 -19.12
C LEU A 92 3.13 -13.28 -20.53
N SER A 93 4.25 -12.57 -20.65
CA SER A 93 4.75 -12.04 -21.92
C SER A 93 6.20 -12.41 -22.22
N ASP A 94 6.90 -13.03 -21.28
CA ASP A 94 8.31 -13.39 -21.40
C ASP A 94 8.54 -14.86 -21.02
N SER A 95 9.68 -15.42 -21.44
CA SER A 95 10.09 -16.78 -21.10
C SER A 95 11.28 -16.79 -20.14
N ALA A 96 11.42 -17.89 -19.40
CA ALA A 96 12.54 -18.04 -18.48
C ALA A 96 13.89 -18.03 -19.23
N GLU A 97 13.93 -18.64 -20.41
CA GLU A 97 15.11 -18.72 -21.26
C GLU A 97 15.51 -17.33 -21.76
N HIS A 98 14.54 -16.53 -22.22
CA HIS A 98 14.80 -15.19 -22.71
C HIS A 98 15.37 -14.29 -21.60
N LEU A 99 14.74 -14.26 -20.42
CA LEU A 99 15.26 -13.49 -19.28
C LEU A 99 16.64 -13.98 -18.84
N SER A 100 16.87 -15.30 -18.82
CA SER A 100 18.16 -15.87 -18.43
C SER A 100 19.29 -15.53 -19.40
N ALA A 101 18.97 -15.28 -20.67
CA ALA A 101 19.92 -14.99 -21.75
C ALA A 101 20.10 -13.49 -22.04
N ASP A 102 19.33 -12.63 -21.39
CA ASP A 102 19.43 -11.18 -21.58
C ASP A 102 20.76 -10.64 -21.06
N ALA A 103 21.55 -10.07 -21.97
CA ALA A 103 22.93 -9.67 -21.70
C ALA A 103 23.04 -8.56 -20.64
N LYS A 104 22.07 -7.63 -20.58
CA LYS A 104 22.04 -6.55 -19.58
C LYS A 104 21.82 -7.15 -18.19
N ASN A 105 20.77 -7.96 -18.04
CA ASN A 105 20.43 -8.60 -16.77
C ASN A 105 21.52 -9.57 -16.30
N GLN A 106 22.17 -10.31 -17.21
CA GLN A 106 23.32 -11.14 -16.87
C GLN A 106 24.50 -10.31 -16.35
N ALA A 107 24.85 -9.21 -17.03
CA ALA A 107 25.96 -8.35 -16.62
C ALA A 107 25.74 -7.76 -15.22
N GLU A 108 24.53 -7.24 -14.96
CA GLU A 108 24.18 -6.74 -13.62
C GLU A 108 24.22 -7.85 -12.57
N ASN A 109 23.67 -9.03 -12.88
CA ASN A 109 23.64 -10.14 -11.93
C ASN A 109 25.06 -10.62 -11.60
N VAL A 110 25.94 -10.78 -12.59
CA VAL A 110 27.35 -11.17 -12.39
C VAL A 110 28.07 -10.16 -11.51
N MET A 111 27.87 -8.87 -11.73
CA MET A 111 28.47 -7.84 -10.89
C MET A 111 28.08 -7.99 -9.42
N ILE A 112 26.80 -8.26 -9.13
CA ILE A 112 26.34 -8.49 -7.75
C ILE A 112 26.87 -9.82 -7.20
N VAL A 113 26.92 -10.87 -8.01
CA VAL A 113 27.51 -12.16 -7.63
C VAL A 113 28.96 -11.98 -7.23
N ASP A 114 29.75 -11.23 -7.99
CA ASP A 114 31.16 -10.98 -7.67
C ASP A 114 31.34 -10.15 -6.40
N LEU A 115 30.47 -9.17 -6.16
CA LEU A 115 30.44 -8.42 -4.90
C LEU A 115 30.19 -9.36 -3.70
N LEU A 116 29.22 -10.27 -3.81
CA LEU A 116 28.91 -11.22 -2.74
C LEU A 116 29.98 -12.31 -2.58
N ARG A 117 30.63 -12.74 -3.67
CA ARG A 117 31.80 -13.64 -3.61
C ARG A 117 32.94 -12.98 -2.83
N ASN A 118 33.21 -11.71 -3.08
CA ASN A 118 34.20 -10.94 -2.31
C ASN A 118 33.80 -10.88 -0.83
N ASP A 119 32.55 -10.53 -0.53
CA ASP A 119 32.05 -10.47 0.84
C ASP A 119 32.21 -11.81 1.59
N LEU A 120 31.79 -12.91 0.97
CA LEU A 120 31.91 -14.25 1.56
C LEU A 120 33.35 -14.74 1.67
N SER A 121 34.25 -14.35 0.74
CA SER A 121 35.65 -14.78 0.75
C SER A 121 36.40 -14.36 2.03
N ARG A 122 35.99 -13.26 2.67
CA ARG A 122 36.55 -12.78 3.93
C ARG A 122 36.26 -13.74 5.09
N LEU A 123 35.10 -14.38 5.05
CA LEU A 123 34.56 -15.27 6.08
C LEU A 123 34.84 -16.76 5.81
N ALA A 124 35.11 -17.10 4.54
CA ALA A 124 35.15 -18.48 4.07
C ALA A 124 36.54 -19.12 4.13
N LEU A 125 36.57 -20.45 4.26
CA LEU A 125 37.77 -21.25 4.02
C LEU A 125 38.26 -21.02 2.58
N PRO A 126 39.59 -20.85 2.35
CA PRO A 126 40.14 -20.66 1.02
C PRO A 126 39.68 -21.74 0.04
N GLY A 127 39.27 -21.33 -1.17
CA GLY A 127 38.82 -22.24 -2.23
C GLY A 127 37.40 -22.78 -2.07
N THR A 128 36.64 -22.39 -1.05
CA THR A 128 35.27 -22.91 -0.82
C THR A 128 34.17 -22.01 -1.35
N VAL A 129 34.47 -20.77 -1.72
CA VAL A 129 33.49 -19.85 -2.34
C VAL A 129 33.16 -20.36 -3.75
N SER A 130 31.90 -20.71 -3.98
CA SER A 130 31.41 -21.25 -5.25
C SER A 130 30.07 -20.62 -5.64
N VAL A 131 29.77 -20.68 -6.94
CA VAL A 131 28.49 -20.22 -7.53
C VAL A 131 27.80 -21.44 -8.16
N PRO A 132 27.13 -22.28 -7.37
CA PRO A 132 26.55 -23.53 -7.87
C PRO A 132 25.44 -23.33 -8.90
N GLN A 133 24.76 -22.19 -8.84
CA GLN A 133 23.68 -21.82 -9.77
C GLN A 133 23.86 -20.37 -10.17
N LEU A 134 23.88 -20.11 -11.47
CA LEU A 134 23.97 -18.78 -12.06
C LEU A 134 22.79 -18.60 -13.02
N PHE A 135 22.08 -17.47 -12.91
CA PHE A 135 20.94 -17.11 -13.77
C PHE A 135 19.75 -18.09 -13.68
N GLU A 136 19.48 -18.64 -12.50
CA GLU A 136 18.31 -19.47 -12.27
C GLU A 136 17.05 -18.60 -12.28
N VAL A 137 16.17 -18.84 -13.26
CA VAL A 137 14.89 -18.13 -13.39
C VAL A 137 13.77 -18.97 -12.80
N ALA A 138 13.06 -18.40 -11.83
CA ALA A 138 11.88 -19.02 -11.21
C ALA A 138 10.65 -18.13 -11.38
N ARG A 139 9.48 -18.76 -11.53
CA ARG A 139 8.19 -18.07 -11.63
C ARG A 139 7.56 -17.90 -10.24
N TYR A 140 7.16 -16.68 -9.92
CA TYR A 140 6.43 -16.33 -8.70
C TYR A 140 5.17 -15.54 -9.07
N GLY A 141 4.03 -16.22 -9.12
CA GLY A 141 2.78 -15.64 -9.64
C GLY A 141 2.94 -15.27 -11.12
N ASP A 142 2.69 -14.01 -11.45
CA ASP A 142 2.78 -13.48 -12.83
C ASP A 142 4.16 -12.89 -13.16
N VAL A 143 5.18 -13.16 -12.35
CA VAL A 143 6.52 -12.59 -12.49
C VAL A 143 7.57 -13.70 -12.60
N LEU A 144 8.52 -13.54 -13.51
CA LEU A 144 9.76 -14.30 -13.58
C LEU A 144 10.85 -13.55 -12.82
N GLN A 145 11.60 -14.23 -11.97
CA GLN A 145 12.71 -13.67 -11.21
C GLN A 145 13.96 -14.48 -11.45
N MET A 146 15.03 -13.79 -11.87
CA MET A 146 16.34 -14.39 -12.03
C MET A 146 17.17 -14.22 -10.75
N THR A 147 17.71 -15.34 -10.27
CA THR A 147 18.52 -15.44 -9.06
C THR A 147 19.80 -16.21 -9.34
N SER A 148 20.85 -15.90 -8.60
CA SER A 148 22.07 -16.68 -8.58
C SER A 148 22.37 -17.10 -7.15
N THR A 149 23.01 -18.23 -6.94
CA THR A 149 23.37 -18.72 -5.61
C THR A 149 24.87 -18.59 -5.44
N VAL A 150 25.31 -17.90 -4.37
CA VAL A 150 26.71 -17.89 -3.92
C VAL A 150 26.78 -18.62 -2.59
N GLN A 151 27.71 -19.56 -2.45
CA GLN A 151 27.88 -20.32 -1.22
C GLN A 151 29.36 -20.44 -0.82
N ALA A 152 29.60 -20.62 0.47
CA ALA A 152 30.96 -20.84 0.99
C ALA A 152 30.95 -21.62 2.31
N GLN A 153 32.06 -22.27 2.64
CA GLN A 153 32.25 -22.90 3.95
C GLN A 153 32.89 -21.92 4.92
N VAL A 154 32.25 -21.66 6.05
CA VAL A 154 32.69 -20.67 7.05
C VAL A 154 33.94 -21.17 7.78
N LYS A 155 34.86 -20.25 8.09
CA LYS A 155 36.00 -20.55 8.96
C LYS A 155 35.51 -20.92 10.37
N PRO A 156 36.17 -21.86 11.08
CA PRO A 156 35.87 -22.13 12.48
C PRO A 156 35.97 -20.86 13.34
N GLY A 157 35.05 -20.70 14.29
CA GLY A 157 35.05 -19.58 15.25
C GLY A 157 34.48 -18.27 14.75
N ILE A 158 33.96 -18.22 13.51
CA ILE A 158 33.23 -17.05 13.00
C ILE A 158 31.86 -16.96 13.67
N GLU A 159 31.57 -15.80 14.26
CA GLU A 159 30.28 -15.51 14.89
C GLU A 159 29.38 -14.68 13.96
N LEU A 160 28.09 -14.59 14.28
CA LEU A 160 27.13 -13.78 13.52
C LEU A 160 27.60 -12.33 13.34
N ARG A 161 28.23 -11.72 14.36
CA ARG A 161 28.75 -10.35 14.26
C ARG A 161 29.79 -10.19 13.16
N ASP A 162 30.65 -11.19 12.97
CA ASP A 162 31.73 -11.15 11.98
C ASP A 162 31.13 -11.24 10.57
N ILE A 163 30.10 -12.07 10.44
CA ILE A 163 29.33 -12.23 9.21
C ILE A 163 28.63 -10.92 8.85
N MET A 164 27.95 -10.29 9.82
CA MET A 164 27.30 -9.00 9.61
C MET A 164 28.31 -7.92 9.24
N ASN A 165 29.41 -7.78 9.98
CA ASN A 165 30.44 -6.77 9.69
C ASN A 165 31.06 -6.92 8.29
N ALA A 166 31.18 -8.16 7.79
CA ALA A 166 31.75 -8.41 6.48
C ALA A 166 30.74 -8.24 5.35
N ALA A 167 29.50 -8.70 5.50
CA ALA A 167 28.54 -8.81 4.40
C ALA A 167 27.48 -7.70 4.40
N PHE A 168 27.17 -7.09 5.55
CA PHE A 168 26.10 -6.10 5.68
C PHE A 168 26.58 -4.67 5.35
N PRO A 169 25.74 -3.83 4.72
CA PRO A 169 24.46 -4.16 4.07
C PRO A 169 24.65 -4.95 2.78
N CYS A 170 23.56 -5.56 2.28
CA CYS A 170 23.62 -6.34 1.04
C CYS A 170 24.08 -5.47 -0.14
N GLY A 171 24.92 -6.05 -1.00
CA GLY A 171 25.50 -5.36 -2.15
C GLY A 171 24.45 -4.89 -3.17
N SER A 172 23.38 -5.65 -3.35
CA SER A 172 22.28 -5.37 -4.29
C SER A 172 21.52 -4.08 -3.97
N VAL A 173 21.49 -3.69 -2.69
CA VAL A 173 20.77 -2.50 -2.21
C VAL A 173 21.69 -1.34 -1.86
N THR A 174 22.99 -1.44 -2.12
CA THR A 174 23.96 -0.38 -1.87
C THR A 174 24.58 0.11 -3.17
N GLY A 175 25.59 -0.60 -3.66
CA GLY A 175 26.37 -0.21 -4.82
C GLY A 175 27.79 -0.74 -4.75
N ALA A 176 28.58 -0.43 -5.77
CA ALA A 176 29.97 -0.86 -5.86
C ALA A 176 30.87 0.34 -6.21
N PRO A 177 31.93 0.63 -5.45
CA PRO A 177 32.35 0.01 -4.18
C PRO A 177 31.43 0.34 -2.99
N LYS A 178 31.07 -0.67 -2.17
CA LYS A 178 30.05 -0.57 -1.11
C LYS A 178 30.18 0.65 -0.20
N LYS A 179 31.39 0.91 0.33
CA LYS A 179 31.62 2.03 1.27
C LYS A 179 31.31 3.39 0.63
N ARG A 180 31.88 3.65 -0.56
CA ARG A 180 31.70 4.92 -1.26
C ARG A 180 30.26 5.11 -1.71
N SER A 181 29.61 4.04 -2.19
CA SER A 181 28.19 4.08 -2.54
C SER A 181 27.30 4.45 -1.34
N MET A 182 27.59 3.96 -0.13
CA MET A 182 26.83 4.33 1.07
C MET A 182 27.00 5.80 1.47
N GLU A 183 28.19 6.38 1.30
CA GLU A 183 28.44 7.81 1.53
C GLU A 183 27.60 8.66 0.55
N ILE A 184 27.62 8.32 -0.73
CA ILE A 184 26.83 9.03 -1.76
C ILE A 184 25.32 8.87 -1.52
N ILE A 185 24.86 7.68 -1.10
CA ILE A 185 23.46 7.45 -0.71
C ILE A 185 23.06 8.41 0.41
N GLN A 186 23.91 8.56 1.43
CA GLN A 186 23.65 9.45 2.57
C GLN A 186 23.64 10.93 2.19
N GLU A 187 24.39 11.32 1.15
CA GLU A 187 24.38 12.68 0.60
C GLU A 187 23.09 12.99 -0.18
N LEU A 188 22.54 12.00 -0.90
CA LEU A 188 21.42 12.20 -1.83
C LEU A 188 20.04 11.91 -1.23
N GLU A 189 19.93 10.91 -0.35
CA GLU A 189 18.66 10.49 0.24
C GLU A 189 18.30 11.37 1.44
N CYS A 190 17.05 11.84 1.50
CA CYS A 190 16.61 12.77 2.55
C CYS A 190 16.33 12.11 3.91
N GLN A 191 16.36 10.77 4.00
CA GLN A 191 15.95 10.01 5.17
C GLN A 191 16.72 8.70 5.27
N ASP A 192 16.93 8.22 6.49
CA ASP A 192 17.51 6.92 6.73
C ASP A 192 16.62 5.78 6.21
N ARG A 193 17.27 4.67 5.83
CA ARG A 193 16.58 3.50 5.28
C ARG A 193 15.89 2.62 6.34
N GLY A 194 16.19 2.78 7.63
CA GLY A 194 15.47 2.07 8.70
C GLY A 194 15.48 0.55 8.49
N TYR A 195 14.31 -0.10 8.55
CA TYR A 195 14.22 -1.52 8.24
C TYR A 195 14.49 -1.80 6.76
N TYR A 196 14.01 -0.96 5.84
CA TYR A 196 14.21 -1.12 4.40
C TYR A 196 15.70 -1.22 4.04
N CYS A 197 16.04 -2.16 3.14
CA CYS A 197 17.44 -2.51 2.80
C CYS A 197 18.31 -3.02 3.97
N GLY A 198 17.72 -3.31 5.13
CA GLY A 198 18.38 -3.93 6.28
C GLY A 198 18.48 -5.45 6.17
N ALA A 199 18.23 -6.15 7.28
CA ALA A 199 18.21 -7.61 7.36
C ALA A 199 17.02 -8.06 8.21
N LEU A 200 16.19 -8.95 7.66
CA LEU A 200 14.99 -9.46 8.31
C LEU A 200 14.97 -10.98 8.30
N GLY A 201 14.82 -11.63 9.45
CA GLY A 201 15.02 -13.07 9.54
C GLY A 201 14.88 -13.67 10.92
N TRP A 202 15.41 -14.88 11.07
CA TRP A 202 15.41 -15.64 12.32
C TRP A 202 16.82 -16.16 12.65
N ILE A 203 17.03 -16.44 13.92
CA ILE A 203 18.23 -17.06 14.47
C ILE A 203 17.76 -18.23 15.34
N ASP A 204 18.30 -19.41 15.10
CA ASP A 204 18.04 -20.62 15.86
C ASP A 204 19.03 -20.75 17.04
N PRO A 205 18.64 -21.34 18.18
CA PRO A 205 19.54 -21.64 19.29
C PRO A 205 20.82 -22.40 18.91
N ASP A 206 20.79 -23.22 17.85
CA ASP A 206 21.96 -23.95 17.33
C ASP A 206 22.91 -23.06 16.50
N GLY A 207 22.58 -21.77 16.33
CA GLY A 207 23.40 -20.78 15.65
C GLY A 207 23.23 -20.75 14.14
N ASP A 208 22.25 -21.47 13.59
CA ASP A 208 21.80 -21.31 12.21
C ASP A 208 20.85 -20.12 12.09
N PHE A 209 20.83 -19.49 10.93
CA PHE A 209 20.02 -18.30 10.71
C PHE A 209 19.72 -18.09 9.23
N ALA A 210 18.69 -17.32 8.94
CA ALA A 210 18.44 -16.83 7.60
C ALA A 210 17.89 -15.41 7.65
N PHE A 211 18.51 -14.52 6.90
CA PHE A 211 18.09 -13.14 6.72
C PHE A 211 17.78 -12.86 5.25
N SER A 212 16.63 -12.25 5.01
CA SER A 212 16.26 -11.64 3.74
C SER A 212 16.65 -10.16 3.72
N VAL A 213 16.73 -9.61 2.50
CA VAL A 213 16.82 -8.15 2.33
C VAL A 213 15.39 -7.59 2.35
N PRO A 214 14.99 -6.77 3.33
CA PRO A 214 13.64 -6.20 3.42
C PRO A 214 13.42 -5.13 2.35
N ILE A 215 13.14 -5.60 1.14
CA ILE A 215 12.59 -4.85 0.01
C ILE A 215 11.16 -5.33 -0.24
N ARG A 216 10.33 -4.53 -0.92
CA ARG A 216 8.87 -4.79 -1.01
C ARG A 216 8.26 -5.03 0.37
N THR A 217 8.64 -4.18 1.32
CA THR A 217 8.30 -4.31 2.74
C THR A 217 7.57 -3.05 3.17
N LEU A 218 6.37 -3.21 3.71
CA LEU A 218 5.62 -2.11 4.32
C LEU A 218 5.94 -2.06 5.82
N GLU A 219 6.22 -0.85 6.30
CA GLU A 219 6.38 -0.51 7.70
C GLU A 219 5.14 0.27 8.13
N ILE A 220 4.40 -0.17 9.13
CA ILE A 220 3.17 0.48 9.63
C ILE A 220 3.33 0.80 11.11
N ASP A 221 3.10 2.04 11.52
CA ASP A 221 3.02 2.44 12.92
C ASP A 221 1.58 2.81 13.27
N ARG A 222 0.89 1.92 14.00
CA ARG A 222 -0.52 2.07 14.33
C ARG A 222 -0.71 2.77 15.67
N ASN A 223 -1.29 3.96 15.66
CA ASN A 223 -1.68 4.64 16.90
C ASN A 223 -2.77 3.83 17.65
N PRO A 224 -2.53 3.36 18.88
CA PRO A 224 -3.49 2.50 19.59
C PRO A 224 -4.78 3.24 20.02
N LYS A 225 -4.77 4.58 20.08
CA LYS A 225 -5.95 5.38 20.47
C LYS A 225 -6.79 5.79 19.28
N THR A 226 -6.16 6.39 18.27
CA THR A 226 -6.86 6.90 17.08
C THR A 226 -7.04 5.83 16.00
N LEU A 227 -6.33 4.70 16.10
CA LEU A 227 -6.22 3.66 15.07
C LEU A 227 -5.66 4.15 13.72
N ALA A 228 -5.11 5.37 13.67
CA ALA A 228 -4.37 5.86 12.51
C ALA A 228 -3.21 4.90 12.25
N SER A 229 -2.95 4.59 10.98
CA SER A 229 -1.99 3.56 10.59
C SER A 229 -1.14 4.07 9.43
N PRO A 230 -0.33 5.13 9.65
CA PRO A 230 0.63 5.58 8.65
C PRO A 230 1.53 4.42 8.25
N PHE A 231 1.82 4.34 6.96
CA PHE A 231 2.75 3.38 6.41
C PHE A 231 3.86 4.06 5.62
N THR A 232 5.00 3.37 5.57
CA THR A 232 6.13 3.69 4.70
C THR A 232 6.51 2.46 3.88
N LEU A 233 6.83 2.69 2.61
CA LEU A 233 7.38 1.69 1.69
C LEU A 233 8.61 2.29 1.00
N GLY A 234 9.75 1.62 1.10
CA GLY A 234 10.95 1.97 0.33
C GLY A 234 10.91 1.37 -1.09
N ILE A 235 11.25 2.19 -2.09
CA ILE A 235 11.39 1.80 -3.49
C ILE A 235 12.67 2.41 -4.05
N GLY A 236 13.32 1.73 -4.99
CA GLY A 236 14.49 2.28 -5.64
C GLY A 236 14.96 1.47 -6.85
N ALA A 237 16.05 1.93 -7.42
CA ALA A 237 16.66 1.39 -8.63
C ALA A 237 18.19 1.43 -8.54
N GLY A 238 18.83 0.48 -9.23
CA GLY A 238 20.29 0.41 -9.33
C GLY A 238 20.75 1.26 -10.49
N ILE A 239 21.25 2.45 -10.21
CA ILE A 239 21.65 3.45 -11.20
C ILE A 239 23.07 3.16 -11.69
N THR A 240 23.23 3.09 -13.00
CA THR A 240 24.49 2.92 -13.72
C THR A 240 24.76 4.13 -14.62
N ILE A 241 25.91 4.16 -15.30
CA ILE A 241 26.23 5.24 -16.24
C ILE A 241 25.25 5.32 -17.42
N ASP A 242 24.67 4.19 -17.82
CA ASP A 242 23.74 4.08 -18.95
C ASP A 242 22.26 4.16 -18.52
N SER A 243 21.98 4.37 -17.23
CA SER A 243 20.62 4.48 -16.73
C SER A 243 19.90 5.71 -17.27
N GLU A 244 18.67 5.52 -17.77
CA GLU A 244 17.80 6.59 -18.21
C GLU A 244 16.76 6.91 -17.13
N ALA A 245 16.73 8.14 -16.63
CA ALA A 245 15.88 8.52 -15.48
C ALA A 245 14.40 8.14 -15.63
N LYS A 246 13.85 8.29 -16.84
CA LYS A 246 12.47 7.92 -17.14
C LYS A 246 12.23 6.41 -17.01
N GLN A 247 13.13 5.59 -17.55
CA GLN A 247 13.02 4.12 -17.47
C GLN A 247 13.17 3.63 -16.03
N GLU A 248 14.11 4.21 -15.28
CA GLU A 248 14.32 3.87 -13.86
C GLU A 248 13.11 4.28 -12.99
N TRP A 249 12.45 5.39 -13.33
CA TRP A 249 11.21 5.80 -12.67
C TRP A 249 10.07 4.83 -12.96
N GLU A 250 9.87 4.46 -14.24
CA GLU A 250 8.88 3.46 -14.65
C GLU A 250 9.14 2.10 -13.96
N GLU A 251 10.39 1.69 -13.81
CA GLU A 251 10.77 0.49 -13.05
C GLU A 251 10.37 0.60 -11.57
N CYS A 252 10.60 1.77 -10.95
CA CYS A 252 10.16 2.03 -9.57
C CYS A 252 8.64 1.95 -9.43
N GLU A 253 7.87 2.48 -10.39
CA GLU A 253 6.41 2.37 -10.40
C GLU A 253 5.94 0.92 -10.51
N ILE A 254 6.59 0.11 -11.36
CA ILE A 254 6.31 -1.32 -11.49
C ILE A 254 6.60 -2.04 -10.17
N LYS A 255 7.72 -1.73 -9.50
CA LYS A 255 8.07 -2.28 -8.18
C LYS A 255 7.09 -1.88 -7.09
N ALA A 256 6.44 -0.72 -7.20
CA ALA A 256 5.44 -0.23 -6.26
C ALA A 256 4.01 -0.75 -6.56
N ALA A 257 3.75 -1.23 -7.78
CA ALA A 257 2.41 -1.58 -8.28
C ALA A 257 1.67 -2.66 -7.47
N PHE A 258 2.40 -3.51 -6.74
CA PHE A 258 1.76 -4.50 -5.85
C PHE A 258 0.91 -3.81 -4.76
N LEU A 259 1.35 -2.62 -4.31
CA LEU A 259 0.64 -1.76 -3.36
C LEU A 259 -0.18 -0.68 -4.08
N SER A 260 0.43 0.11 -4.96
CA SER A 260 -0.21 1.32 -5.53
C SER A 260 -1.38 1.02 -6.47
N LYS A 261 -1.38 -0.16 -7.11
CA LYS A 261 -2.48 -0.65 -7.95
C LYS A 261 -3.32 -1.71 -7.24
N MET A 262 -3.26 -1.79 -5.92
CA MET A 262 -4.10 -2.69 -5.14
C MET A 262 -5.54 -2.16 -5.17
N PRO A 263 -6.52 -2.95 -5.66
CA PRO A 263 -7.90 -2.50 -5.70
C PRO A 263 -8.45 -2.31 -4.29
N SER A 264 -9.35 -1.35 -4.10
CA SER A 264 -10.18 -1.30 -2.89
C SER A 264 -11.07 -2.56 -2.83
N GLU A 265 -11.42 -3.01 -1.63
CA GLU A 265 -12.48 -4.02 -1.43
C GLU A 265 -13.83 -3.38 -1.13
N ILE A 266 -13.83 -2.06 -0.99
CA ILE A 266 -14.95 -1.26 -0.54
C ILE A 266 -15.40 -0.40 -1.71
N GLY A 267 -16.72 -0.32 -1.90
CA GLY A 267 -17.34 0.57 -2.86
C GLY A 267 -17.71 1.92 -2.24
N LEU A 268 -18.10 2.84 -3.09
CA LEU A 268 -18.61 4.14 -2.72
C LEU A 268 -20.10 4.22 -3.02
N PHE A 269 -20.77 5.18 -2.40
CA PHE A 269 -22.13 5.48 -2.73
C PHE A 269 -22.45 6.97 -2.55
N GLU A 270 -23.50 7.39 -3.23
CA GLU A 270 -24.13 8.68 -3.07
C GLU A 270 -25.63 8.52 -2.82
N THR A 271 -26.16 9.46 -2.05
CA THR A 271 -27.60 9.60 -1.81
C THR A 271 -27.93 11.02 -2.22
N ILE A 272 -28.80 11.17 -3.21
CA ILE A 272 -29.11 12.44 -3.86
C ILE A 272 -30.62 12.64 -3.80
N LEU A 273 -31.06 13.83 -3.38
CA LEU A 273 -32.46 14.22 -3.48
C LEU A 273 -32.79 14.51 -4.95
N VAL A 274 -33.87 13.94 -5.44
CA VAL A 274 -34.48 14.32 -6.73
C VAL A 274 -35.78 15.04 -6.42
N HIS A 275 -35.85 16.31 -6.80
CA HIS A 275 -37.02 17.17 -6.62
C HIS A 275 -37.48 17.63 -8.00
N GLN A 276 -38.77 17.47 -8.31
CA GLN A 276 -39.35 17.80 -9.61
C GLN A 276 -38.57 17.17 -10.78
N GLY A 277 -38.22 15.88 -10.66
CA GLY A 277 -37.45 15.15 -11.66
C GLY A 277 -35.98 15.57 -11.80
N LYS A 278 -35.47 16.50 -10.96
CA LYS A 278 -34.09 17.02 -11.05
C LYS A 278 -33.25 16.63 -9.84
N PRO A 279 -32.05 16.04 -10.04
CA PRO A 279 -31.13 15.75 -8.95
C PRO A 279 -30.53 17.04 -8.37
N GLN A 280 -30.61 17.18 -7.05
CA GLN A 280 -30.11 18.35 -6.33
C GLN A 280 -28.61 18.25 -6.08
N HIS A 281 -27.90 19.38 -6.14
CA HIS A 281 -26.45 19.49 -5.89
C HIS A 281 -25.55 18.50 -6.65
N LEU A 282 -26.00 18.04 -7.83
CA LEU A 282 -25.37 16.95 -8.59
C LEU A 282 -23.85 17.10 -8.75
N GLN A 283 -23.36 18.30 -9.08
CA GLN A 283 -21.93 18.56 -9.27
C GLN A 283 -21.10 18.34 -8.00
N LEU A 284 -21.64 18.65 -6.83
CA LEU A 284 -20.96 18.42 -5.55
C LEU A 284 -20.89 16.93 -5.22
N HIS A 285 -21.97 16.18 -5.50
CA HIS A 285 -21.98 14.72 -5.35
C HIS A 285 -20.99 14.04 -6.29
N LEU A 286 -20.98 14.42 -7.58
CA LEU A 286 -20.05 13.86 -8.56
C LEU A 286 -18.60 14.17 -8.20
N LYS A 287 -18.29 15.39 -7.77
CA LYS A 287 -16.96 15.76 -7.29
C LYS A 287 -16.53 14.91 -6.10
N ARG A 288 -17.37 14.81 -5.06
CA ARG A 288 -17.06 14.00 -3.87
C ARG A 288 -16.86 12.52 -4.20
N LEU A 289 -17.69 11.97 -5.07
CA LEU A 289 -17.60 10.58 -5.53
C LEU A 289 -16.29 10.35 -6.31
N ALA A 290 -15.94 11.26 -7.22
CA ALA A 290 -14.70 11.19 -8.00
C ALA A 290 -13.45 11.32 -7.12
N ASP A 291 -13.43 12.29 -6.20
CA ASP A 291 -12.31 12.50 -5.27
C ASP A 291 -12.11 11.25 -4.37
N SER A 292 -13.21 10.66 -3.88
CA SER A 292 -13.15 9.44 -3.08
C SER A 292 -12.74 8.21 -3.89
N ALA A 293 -13.21 8.11 -5.14
CA ALA A 293 -12.85 7.01 -6.03
C ALA A 293 -11.37 7.05 -6.38
N LEU A 294 -10.82 8.25 -6.64
CA LEU A 294 -9.39 8.44 -6.85
C LEU A 294 -8.58 8.02 -5.61
N ALA A 295 -8.97 8.48 -4.42
CA ALA A 295 -8.28 8.16 -3.16
C ALA A 295 -8.29 6.65 -2.83
N LEU A 296 -9.35 5.94 -3.21
CA LEU A 296 -9.50 4.50 -2.96
C LEU A 296 -9.14 3.62 -4.16
N VAL A 297 -8.60 4.20 -5.24
CA VAL A 297 -8.21 3.44 -6.46
C VAL A 297 -9.40 2.66 -7.05
N ILE A 298 -10.58 3.27 -7.05
CA ILE A 298 -11.81 2.73 -7.64
C ILE A 298 -11.97 3.36 -9.04
N PRO A 299 -12.11 2.55 -10.11
CA PRO A 299 -12.41 3.08 -11.44
C PRO A 299 -13.69 3.90 -11.43
N CYS A 300 -13.63 5.15 -11.90
CA CYS A 300 -14.76 6.07 -11.90
C CYS A 300 -14.86 6.81 -13.24
N ASN A 301 -15.94 6.56 -13.98
CA ASN A 301 -16.25 7.29 -15.20
C ASN A 301 -17.42 8.24 -14.93
N VAL A 302 -17.11 9.51 -14.69
CA VAL A 302 -18.09 10.54 -14.33
C VAL A 302 -19.17 10.71 -15.42
N SER A 303 -18.81 10.60 -16.70
CA SER A 303 -19.76 10.72 -17.81
C SER A 303 -20.79 9.59 -17.81
N ASN A 304 -20.37 8.34 -17.52
CA ASN A 304 -21.28 7.21 -17.41
C ASN A 304 -22.20 7.35 -16.19
N ILE A 305 -21.68 7.88 -15.08
CA ILE A 305 -22.46 8.13 -13.86
C ILE A 305 -23.53 9.19 -14.14
N LEU A 306 -23.16 10.30 -14.77
CA LEU A 306 -24.09 11.37 -15.15
C LEU A 306 -25.24 10.82 -16.00
N LYS A 307 -24.92 10.06 -17.05
CA LYS A 307 -25.92 9.46 -17.94
C LYS A 307 -26.89 8.54 -17.18
N SER A 308 -26.36 7.67 -16.31
CA SER A 308 -27.21 6.77 -15.53
C SER A 308 -28.10 7.50 -14.54
N ILE A 309 -27.64 8.62 -13.97
CA ILE A 309 -28.45 9.48 -13.10
C ILE A 309 -29.59 10.11 -13.92
N GLU A 310 -29.29 10.65 -15.10
CA GLU A 310 -30.29 11.24 -16.01
C GLU A 310 -31.37 10.22 -16.40
N ASP A 311 -30.96 9.01 -16.79
CA ASP A 311 -31.86 7.92 -17.18
C ASP A 311 -32.81 7.52 -16.03
N VAL A 312 -32.31 7.47 -14.79
CA VAL A 312 -33.14 7.14 -13.61
C VAL A 312 -34.06 8.30 -13.23
N CYS A 313 -33.56 9.53 -13.25
CA CYS A 313 -34.35 10.73 -12.96
C CYS A 313 -35.49 10.94 -13.97
N ALA A 314 -35.30 10.57 -15.24
CA ALA A 314 -36.34 10.64 -16.26
C ALA A 314 -37.59 9.78 -15.94
N ASN A 315 -37.44 8.76 -15.09
CA ASN A 315 -38.55 7.90 -14.65
C ASN A 315 -39.20 8.38 -13.33
N CYS A 316 -38.70 9.46 -12.73
CA CYS A 316 -39.26 10.02 -11.50
C CYS A 316 -40.43 10.96 -11.82
N SER A 317 -41.52 10.88 -11.05
CA SER A 317 -42.61 11.84 -11.14
C SER A 317 -42.17 13.23 -10.68
N ASN A 318 -42.77 14.28 -11.25
CA ASN A 318 -42.53 15.65 -10.82
C ASN A 318 -43.27 16.01 -9.51
N ASP A 319 -44.27 15.21 -9.13
CA ASP A 319 -45.17 15.50 -8.00
C ASP A 319 -44.71 14.86 -6.68
N ALA A 320 -43.58 14.16 -6.68
CA ALA A 320 -43.02 13.51 -5.51
C ALA A 320 -41.51 13.67 -5.47
N ASP A 321 -40.96 13.69 -4.25
CA ASP A 321 -39.51 13.66 -4.04
C ASP A 321 -39.02 12.21 -4.05
N TYR A 322 -37.85 12.00 -4.64
CA TYR A 322 -37.20 10.69 -4.70
C TYR A 322 -35.82 10.74 -4.06
N ARG A 323 -35.48 9.67 -3.36
CA ARG A 323 -34.12 9.37 -2.92
C ARG A 323 -33.45 8.58 -4.03
N LEU A 324 -32.56 9.24 -4.76
CA LEU A 324 -31.68 8.62 -5.73
C LEU A 324 -30.44 8.08 -5.00
N ARG A 325 -30.27 6.77 -5.08
CA ARG A 325 -29.10 6.05 -4.62
C ARG A 325 -28.19 5.76 -5.81
N VAL A 326 -26.92 6.12 -5.70
CA VAL A 326 -25.88 5.83 -6.69
C VAL A 326 -24.81 5.00 -5.99
N ASP A 327 -24.67 3.73 -6.34
CA ASP A 327 -23.63 2.85 -5.81
C ASP A 327 -22.56 2.60 -6.87
N LEU A 328 -21.30 2.82 -6.49
CA LEU A 328 -20.13 2.51 -7.28
C LEU A 328 -19.35 1.42 -6.55
N ASN A 329 -19.38 0.19 -7.04
CA ASN A 329 -18.66 -0.89 -6.37
C ASN A 329 -17.14 -0.74 -6.53
N SER A 330 -16.37 -1.57 -5.82
CA SER A 330 -14.90 -1.50 -5.82
C SER A 330 -14.23 -1.70 -7.18
N VAL A 331 -14.91 -2.33 -8.15
CA VAL A 331 -14.40 -2.53 -9.52
C VAL A 331 -14.94 -1.49 -10.52
N GLY A 332 -15.72 -0.52 -10.06
CA GLY A 332 -16.27 0.57 -10.86
C GLY A 332 -17.61 0.27 -11.54
N ASN A 333 -18.28 -0.83 -11.19
CA ASN A 333 -19.64 -1.08 -11.66
C ASN A 333 -20.61 -0.13 -10.94
N LEU A 334 -21.49 0.46 -11.74
CA LEU A 334 -22.46 1.45 -11.32
C LEU A 334 -23.85 0.83 -11.15
N SER A 335 -24.55 1.21 -10.09
CA SER A 335 -25.99 0.98 -9.92
C SER A 335 -26.65 2.28 -9.47
N CYS A 336 -27.74 2.67 -10.13
CA CYS A 336 -28.53 3.83 -9.77
C CYS A 336 -29.98 3.40 -9.54
N GLN A 337 -30.56 3.80 -8.41
CA GLN A 337 -31.95 3.47 -8.06
C GLN A 337 -32.63 4.66 -7.40
N ALA A 338 -33.80 5.07 -7.89
CA ALA A 338 -34.63 6.09 -7.27
C ALA A 338 -35.79 5.44 -6.52
N THR A 339 -35.98 5.86 -5.27
CA THR A 339 -37.08 5.40 -4.40
C THR A 339 -37.90 6.59 -3.93
N PRO A 340 -39.24 6.60 -4.04
CA PRO A 340 -40.06 7.69 -3.54
C PRO A 340 -39.82 7.92 -2.04
N ILE A 341 -39.71 9.17 -1.64
CA ILE A 341 -39.54 9.55 -0.24
C ILE A 341 -40.92 9.64 0.40
N GLN A 342 -41.11 8.94 1.51
CA GLN A 342 -42.34 9.02 2.30
C GLN A 342 -42.23 10.18 3.30
N SER A 343 -43.29 10.99 3.38
CA SER A 343 -43.39 12.03 4.40
C SER A 343 -43.52 11.41 5.79
N LEU A 344 -42.77 11.95 6.76
CA LEU A 344 -42.86 11.52 8.15
C LEU A 344 -44.19 12.00 8.75
N GLN A 345 -44.96 11.09 9.34
CA GLN A 345 -46.20 11.43 10.04
C GLN A 345 -45.94 11.55 11.55
N GLY A 346 -45.71 12.79 12.02
CA GLY A 346 -45.53 13.10 13.44
C GLY A 346 -44.11 12.93 13.96
N PRO A 347 -43.91 13.08 15.29
CA PRO A 347 -42.59 13.03 15.91
C PRO A 347 -42.00 11.61 15.88
N VAL A 348 -40.70 11.51 15.56
CA VAL A 348 -39.97 10.24 15.47
C VAL A 348 -39.04 10.10 16.67
N LYS A 349 -38.95 8.89 17.25
CA LYS A 349 -37.99 8.59 18.32
C LYS A 349 -36.58 8.46 17.74
N ILE A 350 -35.58 8.98 18.45
CA ILE A 350 -34.17 8.88 18.05
C ILE A 350 -33.43 8.05 19.09
N PHE A 351 -32.64 7.08 18.64
CA PHE A 351 -31.84 6.18 19.47
C PHE A 351 -30.35 6.36 19.20
N TRP A 352 -29.51 6.45 20.23
CA TRP A 352 -28.06 6.37 20.04
C TRP A 352 -27.65 4.95 19.68
N ALA A 353 -26.77 4.79 18.68
CA ALA A 353 -26.30 3.46 18.29
C ALA A 353 -25.65 2.70 19.45
N SER A 354 -24.99 3.41 20.38
CA SER A 354 -24.41 2.84 21.61
C SER A 354 -25.42 2.19 22.53
N ASP A 355 -26.69 2.63 22.49
CA ASP A 355 -27.72 2.22 23.43
C ASP A 355 -28.51 1.02 22.90
N ILE A 356 -28.51 0.82 21.58
CA ILE A 356 -29.31 -0.21 20.90
C ILE A 356 -28.47 -1.33 20.30
N LEU A 357 -27.19 -1.10 20.00
CA LEU A 357 -26.33 -2.16 19.48
C LEU A 357 -26.03 -3.20 20.57
N PRO A 358 -26.01 -4.52 20.23
CA PRO A 358 -25.68 -5.56 21.20
C PRO A 358 -24.29 -5.41 21.83
N ASP A 359 -23.38 -4.78 21.10
CA ASP A 359 -22.04 -4.43 21.55
C ASP A 359 -21.84 -2.92 21.38
N PRO A 360 -21.98 -2.13 22.47
CA PRO A 360 -21.82 -0.68 22.45
C PRO A 360 -20.43 -0.22 21.98
N SER A 361 -19.40 -1.06 22.10
CA SER A 361 -18.05 -0.70 21.63
C SER A 361 -18.00 -0.50 20.12
N LYS A 362 -18.87 -1.19 19.36
CA LYS A 362 -19.02 -1.02 17.92
C LYS A 362 -19.63 0.32 17.50
N ALA A 363 -20.25 1.03 18.45
CA ALA A 363 -20.72 2.40 18.24
C ALA A 363 -19.58 3.43 18.28
N THR A 364 -18.35 3.02 18.62
CA THR A 364 -17.21 3.92 18.72
C THR A 364 -16.51 4.08 17.37
N LEU A 365 -16.47 5.32 16.86
CA LEU A 365 -15.62 5.68 15.73
C LEU A 365 -14.25 6.16 16.19
N HIS A 366 -13.23 5.81 15.41
CA HIS A 366 -11.85 6.20 15.62
C HIS A 366 -11.42 7.16 14.51
N SER A 367 -10.93 8.35 14.89
CA SER A 367 -10.57 9.44 13.96
C SER A 367 -9.46 9.08 12.97
N GLY A 368 -8.62 8.10 13.30
CA GLY A 368 -7.59 7.58 12.40
C GLY A 368 -8.11 6.59 11.35
N ASN A 369 -9.38 6.21 11.40
CA ASN A 369 -9.99 5.44 10.32
C ASN A 369 -10.24 6.35 9.10
N ILE A 370 -9.35 6.28 8.12
CA ILE A 370 -9.44 7.11 6.91
C ILE A 370 -10.71 6.88 6.09
N LEU A 371 -11.38 5.72 6.22
CA LEU A 371 -12.62 5.44 5.51
C LEU A 371 -13.76 6.37 5.96
N LEU A 372 -13.67 6.97 7.15
CA LEU A 372 -14.63 7.96 7.63
C LEU A 372 -14.64 9.26 6.82
N ARG A 373 -13.63 9.48 5.97
CA ARG A 373 -13.56 10.63 5.05
C ARG A 373 -14.35 10.41 3.75
N HIS A 374 -14.79 9.17 3.48
CA HIS A 374 -15.38 8.77 2.20
C HIS A 374 -16.76 8.15 2.39
N LYS A 375 -17.71 8.34 1.48
CA LYS A 375 -19.05 7.74 1.61
C LYS A 375 -19.02 6.28 1.12
N VAL A 376 -18.54 5.37 1.98
CA VAL A 376 -18.26 3.95 1.65
C VAL A 376 -19.41 3.00 1.93
N ASN A 377 -19.59 1.98 1.09
CA ASN A 377 -20.67 1.00 1.23
C ASN A 377 -20.47 -0.03 2.36
N SER A 378 -19.30 -0.06 3.01
CA SER A 378 -19.06 -0.86 4.22
C SER A 378 -19.80 -0.24 5.41
N ARG A 379 -21.08 -0.60 5.56
CA ARG A 379 -22.03 0.03 6.49
C ARG A 379 -22.72 -0.94 7.44
N ASN A 380 -22.26 -2.18 7.55
CA ASN A 380 -22.92 -3.23 8.35
C ASN A 380 -23.36 -2.78 9.76
N ILE A 381 -22.52 -2.01 10.48
CA ILE A 381 -22.86 -1.51 11.82
C ILE A 381 -23.95 -0.43 11.75
N TYR A 382 -23.87 0.49 10.77
CA TYR A 382 -24.91 1.50 10.55
C TYR A 382 -26.25 0.85 10.18
N ASP A 383 -26.22 -0.15 9.29
CA ASP A 383 -27.43 -0.85 8.85
C ASP A 383 -28.05 -1.68 9.97
N GLN A 384 -27.22 -2.30 10.81
CA GLN A 384 -27.67 -2.99 12.02
C GLN A 384 -28.31 -2.03 13.02
N ALA A 385 -27.67 -0.90 13.31
CA ALA A 385 -28.21 0.11 14.21
C ALA A 385 -29.52 0.70 13.68
N TRP A 386 -29.58 0.98 12.38
CA TRP A 386 -30.79 1.47 11.71
C TRP A 386 -31.94 0.48 11.82
N LYS A 387 -31.72 -0.80 11.48
CA LYS A 387 -32.75 -1.85 11.59
C LYS A 387 -33.28 -2.02 13.01
N LEU A 388 -32.40 -2.00 14.01
CA LEU A 388 -32.79 -2.08 15.42
C LEU A 388 -33.62 -0.87 15.86
N ALA A 389 -33.27 0.33 15.40
CA ALA A 389 -34.06 1.51 15.69
C ALA A 389 -35.45 1.46 15.04
N GLU A 390 -35.55 0.97 13.80
CA GLU A 390 -36.84 0.77 13.13
C GLU A 390 -37.72 -0.24 13.88
N ASP A 391 -37.14 -1.38 14.31
CA ASP A 391 -37.84 -2.38 15.12
C ASP A 391 -38.35 -1.79 16.46
N LEU A 392 -37.66 -0.77 16.99
CA LEU A 392 -38.06 -0.02 18.20
C LEU A 392 -39.00 1.16 17.93
N GLY A 393 -39.42 1.35 16.67
CA GLY A 393 -40.32 2.44 16.26
C GLY A 393 -39.66 3.82 16.22
N GLY A 394 -38.38 3.90 15.87
CA GLY A 394 -37.64 5.14 15.74
C GLY A 394 -36.50 5.08 14.72
N LEU A 395 -35.56 6.01 14.81
CA LEU A 395 -34.39 6.16 13.94
C LEU A 395 -33.10 6.12 14.77
N ALA A 396 -32.04 5.55 14.21
CA ALA A 396 -30.73 5.52 14.85
C ALA A 396 -29.92 6.80 14.54
N THR A 397 -29.25 7.34 15.55
CA THR A 397 -28.28 8.44 15.43
C THR A 397 -26.94 8.05 16.06
N GLY A 398 -25.86 8.65 15.55
CA GLY A 398 -24.55 8.69 16.20
C GLY A 398 -23.86 7.32 16.39
N ILE A 399 -22.94 7.00 15.49
CA ILE A 399 -21.79 6.15 15.80
C ILE A 399 -20.69 7.15 16.14
N THR A 400 -20.47 7.50 17.42
CA THR A 400 -19.43 8.47 17.80
C THR A 400 -18.73 8.06 19.08
N SER A 401 -17.41 8.24 19.13
CA SER A 401 -16.72 8.55 20.39
C SER A 401 -17.01 10.02 20.73
N ARG A 402 -17.01 10.38 22.02
CA ARG A 402 -17.36 11.72 22.56
C ARG A 402 -16.52 12.92 22.05
N VAL A 403 -15.81 12.83 20.92
CA VAL A 403 -14.98 13.91 20.37
C VAL A 403 -15.10 13.94 18.84
N GLN A 404 -15.48 15.11 18.32
CA GLN A 404 -15.48 15.55 16.91
C GLN A 404 -16.35 14.76 15.92
N ILE A 405 -17.45 15.40 15.53
CA ILE A 405 -18.39 14.96 14.50
C ILE A 405 -17.73 15.15 13.13
N TYR A 406 -17.29 14.06 12.49
CA TYR A 406 -16.91 14.04 11.08
C TYR A 406 -18.12 13.71 10.19
N SER A 407 -18.08 14.22 8.94
CA SER A 407 -19.18 14.32 7.97
C SER A 407 -20.04 13.06 7.77
N GLN A 408 -19.51 11.85 7.92
CA GLN A 408 -20.31 10.61 7.84
C GLN A 408 -21.41 10.51 8.92
N SER A 409 -21.17 11.05 10.11
CA SER A 409 -22.10 10.95 11.24
C SER A 409 -23.36 11.78 11.04
N ILE A 410 -23.27 12.81 10.19
CA ILE A 410 -24.40 13.67 9.83
C ILE A 410 -25.21 13.01 8.68
N VAL A 411 -24.57 12.23 7.81
CA VAL A 411 -25.23 11.64 6.62
C VAL A 411 -26.31 10.60 6.95
N SER A 412 -26.20 9.82 8.05
CA SER A 412 -27.27 8.84 8.37
C SER A 412 -28.56 9.49 8.89
N ILE A 413 -28.45 10.64 9.56
CA ILE A 413 -29.61 11.44 9.97
C ILE A 413 -30.13 12.21 8.75
N ILE A 414 -29.25 12.78 7.93
CA ILE A 414 -29.61 13.54 6.72
C ILE A 414 -30.34 12.66 5.69
N ASP A 415 -29.93 11.40 5.47
CA ASP A 415 -30.53 10.55 4.41
C ASP A 415 -32.03 10.23 4.66
N THR A 416 -32.53 10.34 5.89
CA THR A 416 -33.96 10.14 6.24
C THR A 416 -34.65 11.42 6.73
N VAL A 417 -33.93 12.34 7.39
CA VAL A 417 -34.49 13.56 7.98
C VAL A 417 -34.39 14.77 7.04
N CYS A 418 -33.36 14.87 6.19
CA CYS A 418 -33.18 16.06 5.33
C CYS A 418 -34.07 16.10 4.10
N ALA A 419 -34.75 15.02 3.74
CA ALA A 419 -35.79 15.12 2.72
C ALA A 419 -37.02 15.92 3.18
N ASN A 420 -37.18 16.16 4.50
CA ASN A 420 -38.29 16.94 5.05
C ASN A 420 -37.87 18.29 5.67
N ILE A 421 -36.57 18.63 5.75
CA ILE A 421 -36.08 19.82 6.52
C ILE A 421 -35.27 20.83 5.67
N PHE A 422 -35.06 20.63 4.36
CA PHE A 422 -34.44 21.67 3.53
C PHE A 422 -35.46 22.70 3.02
N ASN A 423 -35.94 23.55 3.93
CA ASN A 423 -36.52 24.85 3.60
C ASN A 423 -35.96 26.01 4.45
N GLY A 424 -34.85 25.80 5.15
CA GLY A 424 -34.21 26.92 5.84
C GLY A 424 -33.02 26.50 6.70
N PHE A 425 -31.86 26.30 6.09
CA PHE A 425 -30.55 26.50 6.71
C PHE A 425 -29.53 26.65 5.57
N GLU A 426 -29.41 27.88 5.07
CA GLU A 426 -28.17 28.35 4.45
C GLU A 426 -27.10 28.45 5.57
N ASP A 427 -25.84 28.19 5.21
CA ASP A 427 -24.64 28.28 6.05
C ASP A 427 -24.37 27.19 7.10
N VAL A 428 -23.77 26.08 6.65
CA VAL A 428 -22.78 25.33 7.46
C VAL A 428 -21.55 25.04 6.60
N THR A 429 -20.87 26.10 6.14
CA THR A 429 -19.57 26.00 5.46
C THR A 429 -18.47 26.85 6.11
N HIS A 430 -18.71 27.46 7.26
CA HIS A 430 -17.73 28.31 7.95
C HIS A 430 -17.43 27.84 9.38
N VAL A 431 -16.82 26.66 9.54
CA VAL A 431 -15.96 26.38 10.73
C VAL A 431 -14.80 25.48 10.29
N ALA A 432 -13.94 26.00 9.43
CA ALA A 432 -12.59 25.49 9.22
C ALA A 432 -11.64 26.67 9.37
N GLY A 433 -11.23 26.93 10.61
CA GLY A 433 -10.24 27.93 10.94
C GLY A 433 -9.63 27.59 12.29
N TYR A 434 -8.38 27.12 12.26
CA TYR A 434 -7.36 27.09 13.33
C TYR A 434 -7.82 26.45 14.66
N THR A 435 -7.22 25.38 15.17
CA THR A 435 -5.81 25.16 15.53
C THR A 435 -5.62 23.68 15.85
#